data_AF-A0A9E4J025-F1
#
_entry.id   AF-A0A9E4J025-F1
#
_cell.length_a   1.000
_cell.length_b   1.000
_cell.length_c   1.000
_cell.angle_alpha   90.00
_cell.angle_beta   90.00
_cell.angle_gamma   90.00
#
_symmetry.space_group_name_H-M   'P 1'
#
loop_
_entity.id
_entity.type
_entity.pdbx_description
1 polymer ?
#
loop_
_entity_poly.entity_id
_entity_poly.type
_entity_poly.pdbx_seq_one_letter_code
_entity_poly.pdbx_strand_id
1 'polypeptide(L)'
;MVRPSRIVTVAFALAAASIVAAQAPADAELQEQLARLFPEATTFSPKEGQPPHFKAFAGSAGGARELLGYAFWTTELEPLERGYDGPIKILTGVDTDGVLTGIVVVDHHEPYGYFSIDLPKYEVQFRRKSIRDRFRVGGDIDAVSTATLTVTSATRAVRNGARRIARQFLVPPEAR
;
A
#
# COMPACT_ATOMS: atom_id res chain seq x y z
N MET A 1 16.68 31.48 67.80
CA MET A 1 16.87 30.11 68.33
C MET A 1 16.02 29.17 67.50
N VAL A 2 16.67 28.35 66.67
CA VAL A 2 16.07 27.44 65.67
C VAL A 2 15.57 26.16 66.35
N ARG A 3 14.42 25.61 65.93
CA ARG A 3 14.20 24.15 65.98
C ARG A 3 13.27 23.71 64.84
N PRO A 4 13.59 22.61 64.12
CA PRO A 4 13.15 22.40 62.74
C PRO A 4 11.97 21.43 62.61
N SER A 5 11.09 21.69 61.65
CA SER A 5 10.00 20.79 61.25
C SER A 5 10.56 19.68 60.35
N ARG A 6 10.29 18.42 60.70
CA ARG A 6 10.69 17.24 59.93
C ARG A 6 9.86 17.14 58.65
N ILE A 7 10.51 17.23 57.49
CA ILE A 7 9.91 16.94 56.18
C ILE A 7 10.02 15.43 55.95
N VAL A 8 8.89 14.74 55.89
CA VAL A 8 8.82 13.33 55.44
C VAL A 8 8.73 13.35 53.92
N THR A 9 9.78 12.88 53.24
CA THR A 9 9.78 12.72 51.77
C THR A 9 9.27 11.32 51.45
N VAL A 10 8.12 11.21 50.79
CA VAL A 10 7.61 9.96 50.21
C VAL A 10 8.14 9.87 48.79
N ALA A 11 9.05 8.92 48.54
CA ALA A 11 9.56 8.62 47.21
C ALA A 11 8.59 7.67 46.50
N PHE A 12 7.93 8.15 45.45
CA PHE A 12 7.13 7.33 44.54
C PHE A 12 8.07 6.72 43.49
N ALA A 13 8.35 5.42 43.59
CA ALA A 13 9.07 4.69 42.55
C ALA A 13 8.10 4.37 41.40
N LEU A 14 8.22 5.08 40.28
CA LEU A 14 7.55 4.71 39.03
C LEU A 14 8.29 3.51 38.40
N ALA A 15 7.68 2.33 38.47
CA ALA A 15 8.07 1.20 37.64
C ALA A 15 7.54 1.41 36.22
N ALA A 16 8.42 1.74 35.28
CA ALA A 16 8.10 1.75 33.86
C ALA A 16 8.06 0.31 33.34
N ALA A 17 6.87 -0.30 33.33
CA ALA A 17 6.64 -1.56 32.64
C ALA A 17 6.51 -1.27 31.13
N SER A 18 7.53 -1.67 30.36
CA SER A 18 7.52 -1.57 28.90
C SER A 18 6.43 -2.47 28.32
N ILE A 19 5.34 -1.88 27.85
CA ILE A 19 4.29 -2.58 27.10
C ILE A 19 4.86 -2.87 25.72
N VAL A 20 5.29 -4.10 25.47
CA VAL A 20 5.52 -4.59 24.10
C VAL A 20 4.14 -4.75 23.47
N ALA A 21 3.75 -3.76 22.66
CA ALA A 21 2.45 -3.72 22.01
C ALA A 21 2.33 -4.82 20.93
N ALA A 22 1.15 -5.44 20.86
CA ALA A 22 0.77 -6.56 19.99
C ALA A 22 0.64 -6.20 18.49
N GLN A 23 1.57 -5.42 17.93
CA GLN A 23 1.53 -4.95 16.53
C GLN A 23 2.08 -5.97 15.50
N ALA A 24 2.63 -7.09 15.96
CA ALA A 24 3.36 -8.05 15.12
C ALA A 24 2.59 -8.68 13.93
N PRO A 25 1.30 -9.08 14.01
CA PRO A 25 0.68 -9.85 12.93
C PRO A 25 0.30 -9.01 11.71
N ALA A 26 -0.23 -7.80 11.93
CA ALA A 26 -0.63 -6.91 10.83
C ALA A 26 0.59 -6.39 10.04
N ASP A 27 1.70 -6.16 10.74
CA ASP A 27 2.95 -5.75 10.10
C ASP A 27 3.54 -6.90 9.27
N ALA A 28 3.48 -8.14 9.75
CA ALA A 28 3.99 -9.30 9.00
C ALA A 28 3.22 -9.54 7.69
N GLU A 29 1.88 -9.51 7.73
CA GLU A 29 1.06 -9.70 6.52
C GLU A 29 1.32 -8.59 5.48
N LEU A 30 1.47 -7.35 5.93
CA LEU A 30 1.82 -6.23 5.05
C LEU A 30 3.20 -6.44 4.39
N GLN A 31 4.20 -6.90 5.15
CA GLN A 31 5.52 -7.19 4.59
C GLN A 31 5.45 -8.29 3.51
N GLU A 32 4.65 -9.33 3.71
CA GLU A 32 4.43 -10.37 2.70
C GLU A 32 3.72 -9.84 1.45
N GLN A 33 2.73 -8.96 1.62
CA GLN A 33 2.05 -8.29 0.51
C GLN A 33 3.00 -7.39 -0.28
N LEU A 34 3.86 -6.62 0.40
CA LEU A 34 4.87 -5.78 -0.22
C LEU A 34 5.93 -6.60 -0.96
N ALA A 35 6.39 -7.71 -0.37
CA ALA A 35 7.33 -8.63 -1.00
C ALA A 35 6.74 -9.30 -2.25
N ARG A 36 5.44 -9.58 -2.28
CA ARG A 36 4.74 -10.06 -3.49
C ARG A 36 4.76 -9.02 -4.62
N LEU A 37 4.65 -7.75 -4.29
CA LEU A 37 4.70 -6.65 -5.27
C LEU A 37 6.11 -6.32 -5.73
N PHE A 38 7.12 -6.52 -4.88
CA PHE A 38 8.52 -6.27 -5.18
C PHE A 38 9.40 -7.43 -4.72
N PRO A 39 9.46 -8.54 -5.47
CA PRO A 39 10.23 -9.73 -5.08
C PRO A 39 11.74 -9.48 -4.93
N GLU A 40 12.27 -8.46 -5.58
CA GLU A 40 13.68 -8.07 -5.52
C GLU A 40 14.00 -7.09 -4.38
N ALA A 41 12.97 -6.57 -3.68
CA ALA A 41 13.17 -5.66 -2.58
C ALA A 41 13.67 -6.40 -1.33
N THR A 42 14.67 -5.82 -0.67
CA THR A 42 15.23 -6.30 0.59
C THR A 42 14.75 -5.48 1.78
N THR A 43 14.23 -4.28 1.55
CA THR A 43 13.72 -3.39 2.61
C THR A 43 12.60 -2.52 2.07
N PHE A 44 11.62 -2.24 2.93
CA PHE A 44 10.54 -1.29 2.67
C PHE A 44 10.60 -0.13 3.66
N SER A 45 10.24 1.08 3.22
CA SER A 45 10.03 2.19 4.16
C SER A 45 8.77 1.97 4.99
N PRO A 46 8.65 2.62 6.17
CA PRO A 46 7.35 2.90 6.75
C PRO A 46 6.46 3.66 5.76
N LYS A 47 5.15 3.65 5.99
CA LYS A 47 4.23 4.48 5.21
C LYS A 47 4.52 5.95 5.47
N GLU A 48 4.71 6.73 4.40
CA GLU A 48 5.10 8.13 4.49
C GLU A 48 4.57 8.97 3.32
N GLY A 49 4.80 10.29 3.39
CA GLY A 49 4.61 11.22 2.27
C GLY A 49 3.16 11.60 1.94
N GLN A 50 3.03 12.46 0.93
CA GLN A 50 1.76 12.83 0.30
C GLN A 50 1.91 12.76 -1.23
N PRO A 51 1.15 11.89 -1.94
CA PRO A 51 0.20 10.92 -1.40
C PRO A 51 0.88 9.86 -0.51
N PRO A 52 0.16 9.25 0.46
CA PRO A 52 0.71 8.21 1.32
C PRO A 52 1.23 7.00 0.52
N HIS A 53 2.45 6.55 0.81
CA HIS A 53 3.08 5.45 0.10
C HIS A 53 4.16 4.74 0.93
N PHE A 54 4.56 3.58 0.46
CA PHE A 54 5.76 2.85 0.87
C PHE A 54 6.77 2.91 -0.28
N LYS A 55 8.06 2.87 0.05
CA LYS A 55 9.16 2.73 -0.92
C LYS A 55 9.75 1.33 -0.81
N ALA A 56 10.01 0.71 -1.95
CA ALA A 56 10.68 -0.58 -2.06
C ALA A 56 12.13 -0.36 -2.47
N PHE A 57 13.07 -0.97 -1.74
CA PHE A 57 14.49 -0.84 -2.01
C PHE A 57 15.18 -2.19 -2.21
N ALA A 58 16.12 -2.25 -3.14
CA ALA A 58 17.10 -3.32 -3.25
C ALA A 58 18.43 -2.93 -2.58
N GLY A 59 19.25 -3.94 -2.25
CA GLY A 59 20.58 -3.78 -1.67
C GLY A 59 20.68 -4.22 -0.21
N SER A 60 21.88 -4.15 0.36
CA SER A 60 22.13 -4.60 1.74
C SER A 60 21.85 -3.50 2.78
N ALA A 61 21.42 -3.91 3.98
CA ALA A 61 21.31 -3.01 5.13
C ALA A 61 22.70 -2.46 5.50
N GLY A 62 22.99 -1.22 5.09
CA GLY A 62 24.28 -0.54 5.33
C GLY A 62 25.06 -0.16 4.05
N GLY A 63 24.57 -0.55 2.87
CA GLY A 63 25.12 -0.14 1.58
C GLY A 63 24.25 0.90 0.85
N ALA A 64 24.63 1.23 -0.39
CA ALA A 64 23.78 2.04 -1.27
C ALA A 64 22.47 1.28 -1.53
N ARG A 65 21.35 1.97 -1.31
CA ARG A 65 20.01 1.44 -1.56
C ARG A 65 19.52 1.94 -2.90
N GLU A 66 19.11 1.03 -3.75
CA GLU A 66 18.45 1.36 -5.02
C GLU A 66 16.94 1.40 -4.80
N LEU A 67 16.30 2.49 -5.22
CA LEU A 67 14.84 2.59 -5.19
C LEU A 67 14.25 1.81 -6.36
N LEU A 68 13.49 0.76 -6.06
CA LEU A 68 12.81 -0.05 -7.08
C LEU A 68 11.46 0.54 -7.46
N GLY A 69 10.78 1.19 -6.53
CA GLY A 69 9.46 1.75 -6.75
C GLY A 69 8.68 2.05 -5.50
N TYR A 70 7.38 2.18 -5.68
CA TYR A 70 6.43 2.66 -4.69
C TYR A 70 5.24 1.70 -4.56
N ALA A 71 4.77 1.47 -3.34
CA ALA A 71 3.49 0.82 -3.08
C ALA A 71 2.52 1.78 -2.37
N PHE A 72 1.22 1.63 -2.60
CA PHE A 72 0.22 2.49 -1.98
C PHE A 72 -1.13 1.77 -1.84
N TRP A 73 -1.97 2.29 -0.94
CA TRP A 73 -3.35 1.86 -0.78
C TRP A 73 -4.29 2.66 -1.66
N THR A 74 -5.08 1.99 -2.49
CA THR A 74 -6.07 2.67 -3.35
C THR A 74 -7.07 3.51 -2.56
N THR A 75 -7.50 3.05 -1.39
CA THR A 75 -8.47 3.76 -0.53
C THR A 75 -7.92 5.05 0.09
N GLU A 76 -6.60 5.20 0.16
CA GLU A 76 -5.96 6.42 0.66
C GLU A 76 -5.78 7.47 -0.45
N LEU A 77 -5.60 7.01 -1.69
CA LEU A 77 -5.38 7.88 -2.85
C LEU A 77 -6.67 8.23 -3.58
N GLU A 78 -7.64 7.32 -3.58
CA GLU A 78 -8.94 7.45 -4.23
C GLU A 78 -10.07 7.20 -3.20
N PRO A 79 -10.17 7.98 -2.11
CA PRO A 79 -11.08 7.69 -0.99
C PRO A 79 -12.58 7.80 -1.34
N LEU A 80 -12.90 8.44 -2.47
CA LEU A 80 -14.26 8.59 -2.98
C LEU A 80 -14.64 7.48 -3.96
N GLU A 81 -13.67 6.66 -4.41
CA GLU A 81 -13.92 5.54 -5.30
C GLU A 81 -14.56 4.39 -4.52
N ARG A 82 -15.68 3.87 -5.02
CA ARG A 82 -16.46 2.82 -4.38
C ARG A 82 -16.94 1.82 -5.42
N GLY A 83 -16.84 0.53 -5.06
CA GLY A 83 -17.47 -0.57 -5.76
C GLY A 83 -18.98 -0.58 -5.53
N TYR A 84 -19.58 -1.76 -5.64
CA TYR A 84 -21.00 -1.95 -5.39
C TYR A 84 -21.34 -1.75 -3.90
N ASP A 85 -20.55 -2.30 -2.98
CA ASP A 85 -20.82 -2.32 -1.54
C ASP A 85 -19.76 -1.56 -0.73
N GLY A 86 -19.17 -0.52 -1.33
CA GLY A 86 -18.26 0.40 -0.65
C GLY A 86 -16.81 0.35 -1.14
N PRO A 87 -15.84 0.73 -0.30
CA PRO A 87 -14.45 0.83 -0.70
C PRO A 87 -13.83 -0.55 -0.96
N ILE A 88 -12.97 -0.62 -1.97
CA ILE A 88 -12.16 -1.81 -2.28
C ILE A 88 -10.70 -1.46 -1.97
N LYS A 89 -10.16 -2.06 -0.92
CA LYS A 89 -8.78 -1.84 -0.45
C LYS A 89 -7.82 -2.72 -1.24
N ILE A 90 -7.00 -2.08 -2.06
CA ILE A 90 -6.04 -2.75 -2.93
C ILE A 90 -4.67 -2.14 -2.65
N LEU A 91 -3.67 -2.99 -2.37
CA LEU A 91 -2.27 -2.59 -2.37
C LEU A 91 -1.77 -2.63 -3.81
N THR A 92 -1.23 -1.52 -4.31
CA THR A 92 -0.75 -1.42 -5.70
C THR A 92 0.72 -1.04 -5.71
N GLY A 93 1.52 -1.74 -6.52
CA GLY A 93 2.95 -1.45 -6.72
C GLY A 93 3.20 -0.85 -8.11
N VAL A 94 4.04 0.19 -8.16
CA VAL A 94 4.53 0.83 -9.39
C VAL A 94 6.05 1.01 -9.29
N ASP A 95 6.78 0.61 -10.32
CA ASP A 95 8.22 0.82 -10.39
C ASP A 95 8.59 2.24 -10.80
N THR A 96 9.89 2.52 -10.83
CA THR A 96 10.45 3.82 -11.19
C THR A 96 10.23 4.22 -12.66
N ASP A 97 9.95 3.26 -13.53
CA ASP A 97 9.62 3.48 -14.95
C ASP A 97 8.12 3.72 -15.21
N GLY A 98 7.30 3.66 -14.15
CA GLY A 98 5.86 3.83 -14.25
C GLY A 98 5.16 2.59 -14.81
N VAL A 99 5.70 1.41 -14.54
CA VAL A 99 5.09 0.12 -14.85
C VAL A 99 4.57 -0.50 -13.56
N LEU A 100 3.36 -1.06 -13.59
CA LEU A 100 2.82 -1.75 -12.43
C LEU A 100 3.55 -3.06 -12.19
N THR A 101 4.07 -3.22 -10.98
CA THR A 101 4.69 -4.47 -10.52
C THR A 101 3.63 -5.50 -10.14
N GLY A 102 2.48 -5.04 -9.66
CA GLY A 102 1.30 -5.86 -9.37
C GLY A 102 0.26 -5.14 -8.52
N ILE A 103 -0.79 -5.87 -8.16
CA ILE A 103 -1.77 -5.48 -7.15
C ILE A 103 -2.05 -6.64 -6.20
N VAL A 104 -2.52 -6.33 -5.00
CA VAL A 104 -3.09 -7.29 -4.05
C VAL A 104 -4.42 -6.76 -3.56
N VAL A 105 -5.50 -7.49 -3.80
CA VAL A 105 -6.82 -7.17 -3.21
C VAL A 105 -6.82 -7.63 -1.75
N VAL A 106 -7.02 -6.69 -0.82
CA VAL A 106 -6.82 -6.95 0.63
C VAL A 106 -8.14 -6.98 1.40
N ASP A 107 -9.07 -6.09 1.10
CA ASP A 107 -10.34 -6.02 1.82
C ASP A 107 -11.44 -5.36 0.98
N HIS A 108 -12.66 -5.89 1.04
CA HIS A 108 -13.86 -5.33 0.42
C HIS A 108 -15.12 -6.07 0.90
N HIS A 109 -16.28 -5.52 0.55
CA HIS A 109 -17.60 -6.11 0.83
C HIS A 109 -18.36 -6.48 -0.45
N GLU A 110 -17.68 -6.48 -1.60
CA GLU A 110 -18.32 -6.67 -2.90
C GLU A 110 -19.05 -8.02 -3.01
N PRO A 111 -20.31 -8.02 -3.49
CA PRO A 111 -20.96 -9.25 -3.88
C PRO A 111 -20.15 -9.85 -5.04
N TYR A 112 -20.02 -11.18 -5.04
CA TYR A 112 -19.35 -11.92 -6.12
C TYR A 112 -17.84 -11.68 -6.28
N GLY A 113 -17.16 -11.14 -5.25
CA GLY A 113 -15.69 -11.06 -5.22
C GLY A 113 -15.03 -12.39 -5.62
N TYR A 114 -15.53 -13.50 -5.06
CA TYR A 114 -14.99 -14.84 -5.23
C TYR A 114 -14.89 -15.35 -6.69
N PHE A 115 -15.66 -14.79 -7.64
CA PHE A 115 -15.49 -15.09 -9.06
C PHE A 115 -15.07 -13.89 -9.92
N SER A 116 -14.81 -12.74 -9.28
CA SER A 116 -14.39 -11.50 -9.94
C SER A 116 -12.99 -11.08 -9.46
N ILE A 117 -12.90 -10.17 -8.49
CA ILE A 117 -11.66 -9.50 -8.08
C ILE A 117 -10.78 -10.34 -7.14
N ASP A 118 -11.32 -11.36 -6.48
CA ASP A 118 -10.58 -12.23 -5.55
C ASP A 118 -9.76 -13.29 -6.29
N LEU A 119 -10.03 -13.47 -7.58
CA LEU A 119 -9.35 -14.47 -8.38
C LEU A 119 -7.93 -13.99 -8.70
N PRO A 120 -6.90 -14.86 -8.61
CA PRO A 120 -5.54 -14.51 -9.01
C PRO A 120 -5.46 -13.98 -10.45
N LYS A 121 -6.35 -14.47 -11.33
CA LYS A 121 -6.45 -14.03 -12.72
C LYS A 121 -6.83 -12.55 -12.86
N TYR A 122 -7.42 -11.90 -11.85
CA TYR A 122 -7.67 -10.46 -11.86
C TYR A 122 -6.38 -9.69 -11.61
N GLU A 123 -5.65 -10.05 -10.55
CA GLU A 123 -4.39 -9.40 -10.17
C GLU A 123 -3.32 -9.49 -11.28
N VAL A 124 -3.19 -10.66 -11.93
CA VAL A 124 -2.17 -10.87 -12.96
C VAL A 124 -2.33 -9.96 -14.17
N GLN A 125 -3.53 -9.43 -14.43
CA GLN A 125 -3.79 -8.57 -15.58
C GLN A 125 -3.08 -7.22 -15.47
N PHE A 126 -2.81 -6.76 -14.24
CA PHE A 126 -2.17 -5.47 -13.99
C PHE A 126 -0.65 -5.50 -14.13
N ARG A 127 -0.03 -6.68 -13.95
CA ARG A 127 1.43 -6.80 -14.02
C ARG A 127 1.96 -6.34 -15.38
N ARG A 128 3.05 -5.57 -15.36
CA ARG A 128 3.74 -5.03 -16.53
C ARG A 128 2.92 -4.04 -17.37
N LYS A 129 1.72 -3.63 -16.92
CA LYS A 129 0.99 -2.54 -17.57
C LYS A 129 1.64 -1.19 -17.24
N SER A 130 1.73 -0.31 -18.23
CA SER A 130 2.20 1.05 -18.00
C SER A 130 1.08 1.89 -17.39
N ILE A 131 1.42 2.82 -16.50
CA ILE A 131 0.48 3.86 -16.02
C ILE A 131 -0.17 4.67 -17.16
N ARG A 132 0.43 4.66 -18.35
CA ARG A 132 -0.04 5.35 -19.55
C ARG A 132 -1.16 4.58 -20.26
N ASP A 133 -1.30 3.28 -20.00
CA ASP A 133 -2.37 2.48 -20.59
C ASP A 133 -3.74 2.91 -20.03
N ARG A 134 -4.81 2.55 -20.75
CA ARG A 134 -6.17 3.04 -20.44
C ARG A 134 -6.84 2.30 -19.28
N PHE A 135 -6.48 1.03 -19.08
CA PHE A 135 -7.07 0.09 -18.12
C PHE A 135 -8.60 0.02 -18.29
N ARG A 136 -9.05 -0.12 -19.52
CA ARG A 136 -10.48 -0.24 -19.85
C ARG A 136 -10.96 -1.65 -19.50
N VAL A 137 -11.94 -1.74 -18.59
CA VAL A 137 -12.65 -3.01 -18.35
C VAL A 137 -13.43 -3.41 -19.61
N GLY A 138 -13.35 -4.69 -19.99
CA GLY A 138 -13.81 -5.23 -21.27
C GLY A 138 -12.87 -4.96 -22.44
N GLY A 139 -11.68 -4.38 -22.21
CA GLY A 139 -10.68 -4.11 -23.24
C GLY A 139 -9.27 -4.49 -22.80
N ASP A 140 -8.70 -3.70 -21.90
CA ASP A 140 -7.35 -3.94 -21.33
C ASP A 140 -7.38 -4.84 -20.08
N ILE A 141 -8.54 -4.91 -19.43
CA ILE A 141 -8.86 -5.70 -18.24
C ILE A 141 -10.16 -6.46 -18.53
N ASP A 142 -10.23 -7.74 -18.20
CA ASP A 142 -11.38 -8.59 -18.42
C ASP A 142 -12.60 -8.06 -17.66
N ALA A 143 -13.74 -8.01 -18.36
CA ALA A 143 -15.02 -7.77 -17.72
C ALA A 143 -15.55 -9.06 -17.09
N VAL A 144 -16.24 -8.93 -15.96
CA VAL A 144 -16.94 -10.03 -15.31
C VAL A 144 -18.42 -9.71 -15.30
N SER A 145 -19.20 -10.56 -15.97
CA SER A 145 -20.66 -10.47 -15.96
C SER A 145 -21.16 -10.49 -14.53
N THR A 146 -22.17 -9.68 -14.21
CA THR A 146 -22.76 -9.52 -12.86
C THR A 146 -21.86 -8.87 -11.80
N ALA A 147 -20.59 -8.57 -12.10
CA ALA A 147 -19.65 -7.87 -11.21
C ALA A 147 -19.03 -6.63 -11.91
N THR A 148 -19.74 -6.03 -12.85
CA THR A 148 -19.20 -4.94 -13.69
C THR A 148 -18.84 -3.70 -12.88
N LEU A 149 -19.68 -3.28 -11.92
CA LEU A 149 -19.40 -2.12 -11.07
C LEU A 149 -18.15 -2.36 -10.19
N THR A 150 -18.08 -3.53 -9.56
CA THR A 150 -16.94 -4.00 -8.76
C THR A 150 -15.62 -3.92 -9.53
N VAL A 151 -15.55 -4.60 -10.67
CA VAL A 151 -14.32 -4.68 -11.48
C VAL A 151 -13.94 -3.31 -12.05
N THR A 152 -14.94 -2.52 -12.46
CA THR A 152 -14.69 -1.16 -12.99
C THR A 152 -14.16 -0.23 -11.91
N SER A 153 -14.72 -0.29 -10.70
CA SER A 153 -14.27 0.53 -9.58
C SER A 153 -12.86 0.18 -9.13
N ALA A 154 -12.60 -1.11 -8.86
CA ALA A 154 -11.27 -1.60 -8.49
C ALA A 154 -10.21 -1.18 -9.52
N THR A 155 -10.50 -1.39 -10.81
CA THR A 155 -9.58 -1.02 -11.90
C THR A 155 -9.33 0.48 -11.98
N ARG A 156 -10.37 1.31 -11.76
CA ARG A 156 -10.25 2.77 -11.74
C ARG A 156 -9.38 3.25 -10.58
N ALA A 157 -9.57 2.67 -9.39
CA ALA A 157 -8.82 3.00 -8.20
C ALA A 157 -7.31 2.73 -8.39
N VAL A 158 -6.98 1.54 -8.92
CA VAL A 158 -5.58 1.16 -9.26
C VAL A 158 -4.99 2.14 -10.27
N ARG A 159 -5.70 2.40 -11.39
CA ARG A 159 -5.24 3.30 -12.45
C ARG A 159 -4.97 4.71 -11.94
N ASN A 160 -5.92 5.29 -11.22
CA ASN A 160 -5.85 6.69 -10.79
C ASN A 160 -4.78 6.85 -9.70
N GLY A 161 -4.75 5.93 -8.73
CA GLY A 161 -3.74 5.92 -7.67
C GLY A 161 -2.33 5.80 -8.23
N ALA A 162 -2.10 4.88 -9.17
CA ALA A 162 -0.78 4.70 -9.78
C ALA A 162 -0.32 5.96 -10.54
N ARG A 163 -1.24 6.59 -11.29
CA ARG A 163 -0.96 7.86 -11.96
C ARG A 163 -0.72 8.99 -10.97
N ARG A 164 -1.34 8.98 -9.80
CA ARG A 164 -1.13 9.98 -8.74
C ARG A 164 0.25 9.85 -8.11
N ILE A 165 0.71 8.62 -7.84
CA ILE A 165 2.10 8.35 -7.45
C ILE A 165 3.07 8.81 -8.53
N ALA A 166 2.81 8.42 -9.77
CA ALA A 166 3.68 8.75 -10.89
C ALA A 166 3.88 10.25 -11.08
N ARG A 167 2.80 11.04 -11.04
CA ARG A 167 2.88 12.50 -11.17
C ARG A 167 3.71 13.15 -10.07
N GLN A 168 3.74 12.57 -8.87
CA GLN A 168 4.42 13.16 -7.72
C GLN A 168 5.90 12.75 -7.66
N PHE A 169 6.22 11.51 -7.99
CA PHE A 169 7.51 10.92 -7.65
C PHE A 169 8.30 10.37 -8.84
N LEU A 170 7.67 10.13 -9.98
CA LEU A 170 8.35 9.58 -11.14
C LEU A 170 8.74 10.72 -12.09
N VAL A 171 10.01 10.70 -12.50
CA VAL A 171 10.50 11.61 -13.53
C VAL A 171 10.02 11.06 -14.88
N PRO A 172 9.43 11.89 -15.77
CA PRO A 172 9.10 11.44 -17.11
C PRO A 172 10.36 10.87 -17.77
N PRO A 173 10.30 9.68 -18.40
CA PRO A 173 11.41 9.25 -19.23
C PRO A 173 11.66 10.35 -20.25
N GLU A 174 12.90 10.84 -20.35
CA GLU A 174 13.28 11.79 -21.39
C GLU A 174 12.76 11.23 -22.72
N ALA A 175 11.99 12.03 -23.46
CA ALA A 175 11.39 11.60 -24.71
C ALA A 175 12.52 11.18 -25.66
N ARG A 176 12.76 9.86 -25.74
CA ARG A 176 13.65 9.25 -26.74
C ARG A 176 12.89 9.04 -28.04
#